data_AF-A0A1V5KND4-F1
#
_entry.id   AF-A0A1V5KND4-F1
#
_cell.length_a   1.000
_cell.length_b   1.000
_cell.length_c   1.000
_cell.angle_alpha   90.00
_cell.angle_beta   90.00
_cell.angle_gamma   90.00
#
_symmetry.space_group_name_H-M   'P 1'
#
loop_
_entity.id
_entity.type
_entity.pdbx_description
1 polymer ?
#
loop_
_entity_poly.entity_id
_entity_poly.type
_entity_poly.pdbx_seq_one_letter_code
_entity_poly.pdbx_strand_id
1 'polypeptide(L)'
;MMRVRPYYLYQCDLITGSAHLRTKVQKGIDLIRSLRGHTTGYAIPQFVIDAPGGGGKVPLNPDYIKEITDSEIVMRNFEGETYRYPLQPAKAAVESVPEWATPEQILL
;
A
#
# COMPACT_ATOMS: atom_id res chain seq x y z
N MET A 1 -2.71 20.02 -20.45
CA MET A 1 -2.85 18.96 -19.42
C MET A 1 -2.11 17.72 -19.91
N MET A 2 -1.09 17.24 -19.19
CA MET A 2 -0.37 16.01 -19.57
C MET A 2 -1.04 14.79 -18.91
N ARG A 3 -1.50 13.83 -19.71
CA ARG A 3 -2.20 12.61 -19.26
C ARG A 3 -1.20 11.48 -18.98
N VAL A 4 -0.24 11.72 -18.09
CA VAL A 4 0.81 10.76 -17.74
C VAL A 4 0.52 10.14 -16.38
N ARG A 5 0.58 8.81 -16.29
CA ARG A 5 0.42 8.06 -15.04
C ARG A 5 1.76 7.45 -14.65
N PRO A 6 2.33 7.78 -13.46
CA PRO A 6 3.47 7.05 -12.91
C PRO A 6 3.12 5.57 -12.79
N TYR A 7 3.95 4.71 -13.37
CA TYR A 7 3.70 3.27 -13.37
C TYR A 7 4.73 2.53 -12.51
N TYR A 8 6.00 2.58 -12.90
CA TYR A 8 7.10 2.00 -12.14
C TYR A 8 8.13 3.04 -11.73
N LEU A 9 8.66 2.85 -10.54
CA LEU A 9 9.93 3.43 -10.09
C LEU A 9 10.93 2.29 -9.97
N TYR A 10 12.00 2.31 -10.76
CA TYR A 10 13.02 1.27 -10.74
C TYR A 10 14.12 1.60 -9.75
N GLN A 11 14.54 0.59 -8.99
CA GLN A 11 15.89 0.60 -8.44
C GLN A 11 16.90 0.55 -9.59
N CYS A 12 17.97 1.32 -9.47
CA CYS A 12 19.03 1.31 -10.47
C CYS A 12 19.67 -0.09 -10.60
N ASP A 13 19.68 -0.61 -11.82
CA ASP A 13 20.20 -1.92 -12.18
C ASP A 13 21.71 -2.06 -11.95
N LEU A 14 22.13 -3.32 -11.81
CA LEU A 14 23.52 -3.72 -11.67
C LEU A 14 24.23 -3.78 -13.03
N ILE A 15 24.32 -2.63 -13.70
CA ILE A 15 25.05 -2.49 -14.97
C ILE A 15 26.40 -1.81 -14.74
N THR A 16 27.39 -2.15 -15.57
CA THR A 16 28.72 -1.54 -15.50
C THR A 16 28.63 -0.03 -15.68
N GLY A 17 29.24 0.72 -14.76
CA GLY A 17 29.27 2.18 -14.79
C GLY A 17 28.12 2.88 -14.05
N SER A 18 27.04 2.19 -13.64
CA SER A 18 25.90 2.84 -12.96
C SER A 18 26.07 3.00 -11.44
N ALA A 19 27.15 2.47 -10.86
CA ALA A 19 27.30 2.35 -9.41
C ALA A 19 27.12 3.69 -8.66
N HIS A 20 27.60 4.80 -9.22
CA HIS A 20 27.51 6.14 -8.64
C HIS A 20 26.10 6.75 -8.68
N LEU A 21 25.21 6.21 -9.51
CA LEU A 21 23.79 6.61 -9.57
C LEU A 21 22.92 5.76 -8.63
N ARG A 22 23.46 4.70 -8.03
CA ARG A 22 22.70 3.79 -7.18
C ARG A 22 22.37 4.44 -5.85
N THR A 23 21.11 4.32 -5.46
CA THR A 23 20.62 4.65 -4.13
C THR A 23 20.44 3.38 -3.30
N LYS A 24 20.43 3.52 -1.97
CA LYS A 24 20.00 2.44 -1.08
C LYS A 24 18.55 2.08 -1.38
N VAL A 25 18.23 0.79 -1.42
CA VAL A 25 16.85 0.29 -1.63
C VAL A 25 15.87 0.92 -0.63
N GLN A 26 16.30 1.09 0.62
CA GLN A 26 15.50 1.74 1.67
C GLN A 26 15.02 3.15 1.26
N LYS A 27 15.82 3.90 0.49
CA LYS A 27 15.44 5.23 0.02
C LYS A 27 14.25 5.19 -0.93
N GLY A 28 14.16 4.17 -1.78
CA GLY A 28 13.00 3.94 -2.65
C GLY A 28 11.75 3.62 -1.84
N ILE A 29 11.86 2.75 -0.83
CA ILE A 29 10.76 2.42 0.08
C ILE A 29 10.29 3.67 0.83
N ASP A 30 11.21 4.46 1.37
CA ASP A 30 10.88 5.70 2.09
C ASP A 30 10.21 6.74 1.18
N LEU A 31 10.63 6.82 -0.09
CA LEU A 31 9.98 7.68 -1.09
C LEU A 31 8.53 7.24 -1.36
N ILE A 32 8.28 5.94 -1.56
CA ILE A 32 6.91 5.45 -1.71
C ILE A 32 6.08 5.73 -0.45
N ARG A 33 6.67 5.58 0.74
CA ARG A 33 6.01 5.92 2.00
C ARG A 33 5.63 7.41 2.07
N SER A 34 6.51 8.31 1.65
CA SER A 34 6.24 9.76 1.68
C SER A 34 5.21 10.21 0.64
N LEU A 35 5.03 9.45 -0.44
CA LEU A 35 4.00 9.76 -1.44
C LEU A 35 2.63 9.21 -1.01
N ARG A 36 2.61 7.98 -0.49
CA ARG A 36 1.35 7.31 -0.12
C ARG A 36 0.66 8.04 1.02
N GLY A 37 -0.64 8.31 0.84
CA GLY A 37 -1.45 9.09 1.79
C GLY A 37 -1.29 10.62 1.65
N HIS A 38 -0.23 11.09 0.98
CA HIS A 38 0.05 12.52 0.82
C HIS A 38 -0.31 13.03 -0.59
N THR A 39 -0.49 12.13 -1.55
CA THR A 39 -0.93 12.45 -2.92
C THR A 39 -2.02 11.49 -3.39
N THR A 40 -2.63 11.75 -4.55
CA THR A 40 -3.65 10.85 -5.13
C THR A 40 -3.06 9.46 -5.39
N GLY A 41 -3.88 8.42 -5.23
CA GLY A 41 -3.45 7.03 -5.46
C GLY A 41 -2.92 6.78 -6.88
N TYR A 42 -3.45 7.50 -7.87
CA TYR A 42 -2.98 7.43 -9.26
C TYR A 42 -1.57 7.99 -9.48
N ALA A 43 -1.07 8.83 -8.57
CA ALA A 43 0.26 9.41 -8.63
C ALA A 43 1.34 8.54 -7.95
N ILE A 44 0.96 7.43 -7.30
CA ILE A 44 1.89 6.55 -6.60
C ILE A 44 2.39 5.45 -7.56
N PRO A 45 3.66 5.47 -7.99
CA PRO A 45 4.22 4.36 -8.77
C PRO A 45 4.47 3.13 -7.91
N GLN A 46 4.64 1.98 -8.54
CA GLN A 46 5.13 0.77 -7.88
C GLN A 46 6.66 0.79 -7.88
N PHE A 47 7.28 0.76 -6.70
CA PHE A 47 8.74 0.64 -6.59
C PHE A 47 9.15 -0.81 -6.82
N VAL A 48 10.06 -1.06 -7.76
CA VAL A 48 10.44 -2.40 -8.19
C VAL A 48 11.96 -2.56 -8.31
N ILE A 49 12.42 -3.79 -8.09
CA ILE A 49 13.76 -4.26 -8.44
C ILE A 49 13.61 -5.35 -9.50
N ASP A 50 14.34 -5.27 -10.61
CA ASP A 50 14.42 -6.38 -11.55
C ASP A 50 15.29 -7.49 -10.94
N ALA A 51 14.68 -8.66 -10.71
CA ALA A 51 15.36 -9.81 -10.17
C ALA A 51 16.36 -10.38 -11.19
N PRO A 52 17.55 -10.84 -10.72
CA PRO A 52 18.57 -11.38 -11.60
C PRO A 52 18.07 -12.61 -12.35
N GLY A 53 18.67 -12.87 -13.52
CA GLY A 53 18.35 -14.06 -14.32
C GLY A 53 16.96 -14.04 -14.97
N GLY A 54 16.33 -12.87 -15.10
CA GLY A 54 15.01 -12.74 -15.71
C GLY A 54 13.85 -13.09 -14.76
N GLY A 55 14.07 -13.05 -13.44
CA GLY A 55 13.02 -13.30 -12.43
C GLY A 55 11.89 -12.26 -12.39
N GLY A 56 11.96 -11.23 -13.23
CA GLY A 56 10.93 -10.21 -13.37
C GLY A 56 11.02 -9.09 -12.34
N LYS A 57 9.97 -8.25 -12.30
CA LYS A 57 9.91 -7.02 -11.49
C LYS A 57 9.34 -7.36 -10.12
N VAL A 58 10.18 -7.36 -9.10
CA VAL A 58 9.78 -7.63 -7.72
C VAL A 58 9.38 -6.32 -7.06
N PRO A 59 8.12 -6.15 -6.62
CA PRO A 59 7.69 -4.93 -5.98
C PRO A 59 8.10 -4.87 -4.51
N LEU A 60 8.53 -3.68 -4.10
CA LEU A 60 8.87 -3.38 -2.72
C LEU A 60 7.93 -2.30 -2.21
N ASN A 61 7.24 -2.59 -1.11
CA ASN A 61 6.28 -1.69 -0.48
C ASN A 61 6.77 -1.28 0.92
N PRO A 62 6.35 -0.11 1.42
CA PRO A 62 6.45 0.17 2.84
C PRO A 62 5.66 -0.85 3.63
N ASP A 63 6.21 -1.26 4.77
CA ASP A 63 5.50 -2.14 5.68
C ASP A 63 4.43 -1.36 6.47
N TYR A 64 3.19 -1.81 6.33
CA TYR A 64 2.03 -1.26 7.02
C TYR A 64 1.41 -2.26 7.98
N ILE A 65 1.73 -3.56 7.86
CA ILE A 65 1.18 -4.59 8.72
C ILE A 65 2.06 -4.68 9.96
N LYS A 66 1.49 -4.48 11.13
CA LYS A 66 2.19 -4.62 12.40
C LYS A 66 2.09 -6.05 12.92
N GLU A 67 0.92 -6.65 12.76
CA GLU A 67 0.62 -7.98 13.30
C GLU A 67 -0.53 -8.61 12.51
N ILE A 68 -0.48 -9.94 12.35
CA ILE A 68 -1.59 -10.75 11.87
C ILE A 68 -1.84 -11.83 12.91
N THR A 69 -3.08 -11.91 13.39
CA THR A 69 -3.55 -12.93 14.32
C THR A 69 -4.59 -13.81 13.62
N ASP A 70 -5.11 -14.83 14.30
CA ASP A 70 -6.19 -15.67 13.75
C ASP A 70 -7.53 -14.93 13.60
N SER A 71 -7.71 -13.81 14.31
CA SER A 71 -8.97 -13.05 14.36
C SER A 71 -8.91 -11.70 13.68
N GLU A 72 -7.73 -11.10 13.52
CA GLU A 72 -7.58 -9.73 13.01
C GLU A 72 -6.20 -9.42 12.42
N ILE A 73 -6.15 -8.38 11.59
CA ILE A 73 -4.93 -7.71 11.12
C ILE A 73 -4.78 -6.38 11.84
N VAL A 74 -3.61 -6.15 12.44
CA VAL A 74 -3.23 -4.84 13.00
C VAL A 74 -2.33 -4.14 11.98
N MET A 75 -2.72 -2.94 11.57
CA MET A 75 -2.02 -2.17 10.54
C MET A 75 -1.82 -0.72 10.97
N ARG A 76 -0.87 -0.04 10.32
CA ARG A 76 -0.59 1.38 10.48
C ARG A 76 -0.97 2.12 9.21
N ASN A 77 -1.57 3.30 9.33
CA ASN A 77 -1.72 4.20 8.19
C ASN A 77 -0.42 4.99 7.90
N PHE A 78 -0.49 5.91 6.94
CA PHE A 78 0.63 6.76 6.55
C PHE A 78 1.02 7.78 7.64
N GLU A 79 0.08 8.20 8.48
CA GLU A 79 0.27 9.15 9.58
C GLU A 79 0.86 8.51 10.84
N GLY A 80 0.85 7.18 10.93
CA GLY A 80 1.35 6.46 12.11
C GLY A 80 0.26 5.86 13.00
N GLU A 81 -1.01 6.15 12.71
CA GLU A 81 -2.15 5.66 13.49
C GLU A 81 -2.36 4.18 13.26
N THR A 82 -2.77 3.48 14.32
CA THR A 82 -2.95 2.02 14.31
C THR A 82 -4.43 1.68 14.18
N TYR A 83 -4.73 0.77 13.25
CA TYR A 83 -6.07 0.26 12.99
C TYR A 83 -6.09 -1.27 13.08
N ARG A 84 -7.26 -1.80 13.39
CA ARG A 84 -7.52 -3.25 13.46
C ARG A 84 -8.61 -3.61 12.47
N TYR A 85 -8.38 -4.64 11.68
CA TYR A 85 -9.35 -5.18 10.72
C TYR A 85 -9.69 -6.62 11.10
N PRO A 86 -10.96 -6.94 11.41
CA PRO A 86 -11.35 -8.29 11.77
C PRO A 86 -11.29 -9.21 10.54
N LEU A 87 -10.63 -10.36 10.67
CA LEU A 87 -10.48 -11.37 9.60
C LEU A 87 -11.70 -12.28 9.49
N GLN A 88 -12.42 -12.45 10.59
CA GLN A 88 -13.72 -13.08 10.58
C GLN A 88 -14.76 -11.96 10.49
N PRO A 89 -15.82 -12.14 9.68
CA PRO A 89 -16.94 -11.22 9.78
C PRO A 89 -17.36 -11.20 11.23
N ALA A 90 -17.48 -10.00 11.83
CA ALA A 90 -18.23 -9.87 13.06
C ALA A 90 -19.54 -10.63 12.80
N LYS A 91 -19.88 -11.61 13.65
CA LYS A 91 -21.24 -12.14 13.68
C LYS A 91 -22.09 -10.89 13.72
N ALA A 92 -22.71 -10.51 12.61
CA ALA A 92 -23.53 -9.33 12.57
C ALA A 92 -24.50 -9.56 13.71
N ALA A 93 -24.44 -8.70 14.74
CA ALA A 93 -25.62 -8.51 15.54
C ALA A 93 -26.64 -8.11 14.49
N VAL A 94 -27.52 -9.04 14.13
CA VAL A 94 -28.69 -8.74 13.33
C VAL A 94 -29.54 -7.89 14.25
N GLU A 95 -29.15 -6.63 14.43
CA GLU A 95 -30.08 -5.60 14.83
C GLU A 95 -31.01 -5.51 13.63
N SER A 96 -32.19 -6.09 13.81
CA SER A 96 -33.29 -6.02 12.87
C SER A 96 -33.43 -4.57 12.42
N VAL A 97 -33.04 -4.28 11.19
CA VAL A 97 -33.29 -3.00 10.56
C VAL A 97 -34.81 -2.79 10.64
N PRO A 98 -35.30 -1.76 11.38
CA PRO A 98 -36.72 -1.50 11.44
C PRO A 98 -37.24 -1.26 10.03
N GLU A 99 -38.42 -1.78 9.69
CA GLU A 99 -39.02 -1.69 8.34
C GLU A 99 -39.12 -0.27 7.76
N TRP A 100 -38.93 0.77 8.58
CA TRP A 100 -38.98 2.18 8.19
C TRP A 100 -37.62 2.80 7.83
N ALA A 101 -36.49 2.11 8.03
CA ALA A 101 -35.16 2.68 7.78
C ALA A 101 -34.83 2.69 6.27
N THR A 102 -34.48 3.86 5.73
CA THR A 102 -34.14 4.03 4.31
C THR A 102 -32.65 3.77 4.04
N PRO A 103 -32.27 3.34 2.82
CA PRO A 103 -30.90 2.91 2.49
C PRO A 103 -29.80 3.95 2.72
N GLU A 104 -30.13 5.24 2.79
CA GLU A 104 -29.17 6.33 3.02
C GLU A 104 -28.68 6.43 4.47
N GLN A 105 -29.37 5.78 5.42
CA GLN A 105 -29.07 5.89 6.86
C GLN A 105 -28.12 4.83 7.41
N ILE A 106 -27.69 3.85 6.59
CA ILE A 106 -26.89 2.69 7.04
C ILE A 106 -25.39 2.79 6.68
N LEU A 107 -24.99 3.83 5.94
CA LEU A 107 -23.58 4.04 5.55
C LEU A 107 -22.96 5.23 6.30
N LEU A 108 -22.52 4.98 7.54
CA LEU A 108 -21.41 5.68 8.21
C LEU A 108 -20.52 4.65 8.90
#